data_AF-A0A1G6VHD0-F1
#
_entry.id   AF-A0A1G6VHD0-F1
#
_cell.length_a   1.000
_cell.length_b   1.000
_cell.length_c   1.000
_cell.angle_alpha   90.00
_cell.angle_beta   90.00
_cell.angle_gamma   90.00
#
_symmetry.space_group_name_H-M   'P 1'
#
loop_
_entity.id
_entity.type
_entity.pdbx_description
1 polymer ?
#
loop_
_entity_poly.entity_id
_entity_poly.type
_entity_poly.pdbx_seq_one_letter_code
_entity_poly.pdbx_strand_id
1 'polypeptide(L)'
;MNAPANTPMAVEKILLLRDPRDLEAMLKWLDAAWADLYNPFSLRYDELIGSGMAASVSTCLSTAVLEVSIDDPGSCGNKARIRIVARSTAAPTPDRLRCLDDVVTTVFLQHVASAFAFDVEANAPASTPR
;
A
#
# COMPACT_ATOMS: atom_id res chain seq x y z
N MET A 1 -2.06 20.75 -28.66
CA MET A 1 -2.74 19.58 -28.07
C MET A 1 -1.89 19.14 -26.89
N ASN A 2 -2.31 19.46 -25.67
CA ASN A 2 -1.57 19.06 -24.47
C ASN A 2 -1.79 17.56 -24.26
N ALA A 3 -0.70 16.80 -24.13
CA ALA A 3 -0.77 15.40 -23.75
C ALA A 3 -1.59 15.28 -22.45
N PRO A 4 -2.49 14.29 -22.32
CA PRO A 4 -3.12 14.04 -21.03
C PRO A 4 -2.01 13.77 -20.03
N ALA A 5 -1.95 14.59 -18.96
CA ALA A 5 -1.08 14.32 -17.83
C ALA A 5 -1.33 12.86 -17.41
N ASN A 6 -0.26 12.06 -17.37
CA ASN A 6 -0.27 10.69 -16.88
C ASN A 6 -1.03 10.65 -15.56
N THR A 7 -2.32 10.30 -15.61
CA THR A 7 -3.11 10.13 -14.40
C THR A 7 -2.60 8.82 -13.82
N PRO A 8 -1.96 8.83 -12.63
CA PRO A 8 -1.41 7.59 -12.09
C PRO A 8 -2.56 6.61 -11.90
N MET A 9 -2.54 5.49 -12.62
CA MET A 9 -3.57 4.44 -12.53
C MET A 9 -3.45 3.60 -11.24
N ALA A 10 -2.65 4.08 -10.28
CA ALA A 10 -2.17 3.34 -9.14
C ALA A 10 -1.80 4.28 -8.00
N VAL A 11 -1.86 3.75 -6.79
CA VAL A 11 -1.28 4.35 -5.60
C VAL A 11 0.03 3.63 -5.33
N GLU A 12 1.14 4.36 -5.34
CA GLU A 12 2.46 3.85 -5.02
C GLU A 12 2.89 4.35 -3.64
N LYS A 13 3.48 3.48 -2.82
CA LYS A 13 4.18 3.84 -1.58
C LYS A 13 5.51 3.11 -1.55
N ILE A 14 6.55 3.78 -1.04
CA ILE A 14 7.85 3.18 -0.81
C ILE A 14 8.06 3.09 0.70
N LEU A 15 8.35 1.88 1.17
CA LEU A 15 8.56 1.54 2.56
C LEU A 15 10.05 1.31 2.77
N LEU A 16 10.59 1.94 3.80
CA LEU A 16 11.97 1.80 4.26
C LEU A 16 11.95 0.98 5.54
N LEU A 17 12.06 -0.33 5.40
CA LEU A 17 12.09 -1.28 6.52
C LEU A 17 13.38 -1.09 7.32
N ARG A 18 13.24 -0.80 8.62
CA ARG A 18 14.37 -0.43 9.47
C ARG A 18 15.34 -1.58 9.71
N ASP A 19 14.82 -2.81 9.84
CA ASP A 19 15.62 -4.02 9.98
C ASP A 19 15.46 -4.92 8.74
N PRO A 20 16.46 -4.98 7.84
CA PRO A 20 16.42 -5.84 6.66
C PRO A 20 16.22 -7.33 6.94
N ARG A 21 16.54 -7.78 8.16
CA ARG A 21 16.37 -9.19 8.54
C ARG A 21 14.89 -9.59 8.60
N ASP A 22 14.00 -8.62 8.79
CA ASP A 22 12.56 -8.83 8.80
C ASP A 22 11.93 -8.82 7.39
N LEU A 23 12.73 -8.62 6.32
CA LEU A 23 12.21 -8.44 4.96
C LEU A 23 11.32 -9.61 4.52
N GLU A 24 11.76 -10.85 4.71
CA GLU A 24 10.97 -12.02 4.31
C GLU A 24 9.65 -12.11 5.10
N ALA A 25 9.70 -11.82 6.41
CA ALA A 25 8.52 -11.83 7.26
C ALA A 25 7.55 -10.70 6.86
N MET A 26 8.06 -9.52 6.55
CA MET A 26 7.28 -8.38 6.09
C MET A 26 6.59 -8.68 4.76
N LEU A 27 7.26 -9.32 3.79
CA LEU A 27 6.65 -9.68 2.51
C LEU A 27 5.47 -10.65 2.67
N LYS A 28 5.63 -11.68 3.52
CA LYS A 28 4.53 -12.61 3.85
C LYS A 28 3.39 -11.88 4.57
N TRP A 29 3.73 -10.94 5.45
CA TRP A 29 2.74 -10.15 6.18
C TRP A 29 1.98 -9.19 5.27
N LEU A 30 2.63 -8.54 4.31
CA LEU A 30 1.97 -7.63 3.35
C LEU A 30 0.88 -8.35 2.56
N ASP A 31 1.18 -9.57 2.08
CA ASP A 31 0.20 -10.39 1.36
C ASP A 31 -0.97 -10.82 2.25
N ALA A 32 -0.68 -11.32 3.45
CA ALA A 32 -1.70 -11.73 4.42
C ALA A 32 -2.57 -10.54 4.88
N ALA A 33 -1.95 -9.42 5.22
CA ALA A 33 -2.62 -8.19 5.62
C ALA A 33 -3.53 -7.66 4.51
N TRP A 34 -3.11 -7.76 3.25
CA TRP A 34 -3.93 -7.33 2.13
C TRP A 34 -5.13 -8.25 1.98
N ALA A 35 -4.93 -9.57 1.99
CA ALA A 35 -5.98 -10.57 1.91
C ALA A 35 -7.02 -10.43 3.04
N ASP A 36 -6.57 -10.13 4.26
CA ASP A 36 -7.45 -9.95 5.43
C ASP A 36 -8.42 -8.78 5.27
N LEU A 37 -8.06 -7.72 4.53
CA LEU A 37 -8.97 -6.60 4.25
C LEU A 37 -10.14 -6.99 3.34
N TYR A 38 -10.00 -8.05 2.53
CA TYR A 38 -11.06 -8.59 1.68
C TYR A 38 -11.86 -9.70 2.34
N ASN A 39 -11.30 -10.33 3.37
CA ASN A 39 -11.87 -11.51 3.98
C ASN A 39 -12.93 -11.10 5.02
N PRO A 40 -14.24 -11.29 4.75
CA PRO A 40 -15.30 -10.90 5.69
C PRO A 40 -15.31 -11.74 6.97
N PHE A 41 -14.50 -12.80 7.03
CA PHE A 41 -14.35 -13.67 8.19
C PHE A 41 -13.04 -13.41 8.96
N SER A 42 -12.25 -12.41 8.58
CA SER A 42 -11.06 -12.04 9.34
C SER A 42 -11.44 -11.17 10.55
N LEU A 43 -10.74 -11.33 11.67
CA LEU A 43 -10.88 -10.45 12.84
C LEU A 43 -10.63 -8.98 12.46
N ARG A 44 -9.78 -8.75 11.46
CA ARG A 44 -9.51 -7.41 10.94
C ARG A 44 -10.74 -6.81 10.26
N TYR A 45 -11.51 -7.60 9.52
CA TYR A 45 -12.76 -7.15 8.93
C TYR A 45 -13.81 -6.82 10.00
N ASP A 46 -13.87 -7.59 11.09
CA ASP A 46 -14.72 -7.27 12.25
C ASP A 46 -14.35 -5.93 12.91
N GLU A 47 -13.04 -5.63 13.06
CA GLU A 47 -12.57 -4.31 13.53
C GLU A 47 -12.95 -3.18 12.55
N LEU A 48 -12.91 -3.45 11.24
CA LEU A 48 -13.36 -2.50 10.22
C LEU A 48 -14.87 -2.26 10.30
N ILE A 49 -15.66 -3.28 10.64
CA ILE A 49 -17.10 -3.12 10.90
C ILE A 49 -17.30 -2.24 12.15
N GLY A 50 -16.59 -2.55 13.24
CA GLY A 50 -16.67 -1.80 14.50
C GLY A 50 -16.27 -0.33 14.39
N SER A 51 -15.40 0.00 13.44
CA SER A 51 -14.99 1.39 13.13
C SER A 51 -15.82 2.06 12.04
N GLY A 52 -16.82 1.39 11.46
CA GLY A 52 -17.67 1.92 10.39
C GLY A 52 -16.98 2.04 9.02
N MET A 53 -15.78 1.47 8.86
CA MET A 53 -14.98 1.58 7.64
C MET A 53 -15.14 0.38 6.68
N ALA A 54 -15.71 -0.74 7.13
CA ALA A 54 -15.78 -1.98 6.36
C ALA A 54 -16.39 -1.81 4.95
N ALA A 55 -17.52 -1.10 4.83
CA ALA A 55 -18.17 -0.88 3.54
C ALA A 55 -17.32 -0.05 2.57
N SER A 56 -16.68 1.01 3.08
CA SER A 56 -15.79 1.88 2.30
C SER A 56 -14.52 1.14 1.87
N VAL A 57 -13.87 0.42 2.80
CA VAL A 57 -12.68 -0.39 2.50
C VAL A 57 -13.02 -1.46 1.47
N SER A 58 -14.07 -2.24 1.68
CA SER A 58 -14.48 -3.30 0.75
C SER A 58 -14.81 -2.76 -0.64
N THR A 59 -15.52 -1.63 -0.73
CA THR A 59 -15.85 -1.00 -2.02
C THR A 59 -14.61 -0.55 -2.76
N CYS A 60 -13.68 0.12 -2.06
CA CYS A 60 -12.47 0.67 -2.68
C CYS A 60 -11.46 -0.40 -3.04
N LEU A 61 -11.49 -1.53 -2.33
CA LEU A 61 -10.66 -2.69 -2.58
C LEU A 61 -11.25 -3.65 -3.62
N SER A 62 -12.56 -3.68 -3.85
CA SER A 62 -13.24 -4.67 -4.72
C SER A 62 -12.65 -4.90 -6.11
N THR A 63 -11.95 -3.92 -6.67
CA THR A 63 -11.23 -4.00 -7.96
C THR A 63 -9.76 -3.66 -7.84
N ALA A 64 -9.18 -3.73 -6.64
CA ALA A 64 -7.81 -3.38 -6.38
C ALA A 64 -6.91 -4.62 -6.32
N VAL A 65 -5.70 -4.49 -6.83
CA VAL A 65 -4.62 -5.47 -6.70
C VAL A 65 -3.43 -4.81 -6.04
N LEU A 66 -2.70 -5.56 -5.22
CA LEU A 66 -1.45 -5.12 -4.61
C LEU A 66 -0.28 -5.80 -5.33
N GLU A 67 0.62 -4.99 -5.87
CA GLU A 67 1.92 -5.43 -6.36
C GLU A 67 2.97 -5.03 -5.31
N VAL A 68 3.89 -5.95 -5.00
CA VAL A 68 4.99 -5.70 -4.07
C VAL A 68 6.29 -6.00 -4.79
N SER A 69 7.23 -5.06 -4.77
CA SER A 69 8.58 -5.25 -5.29
C SER A 69 9.63 -4.82 -4.27
N ILE A 70 10.78 -5.48 -4.31
CA ILE A 70 11.94 -5.14 -3.50
C ILE A 70 12.84 -4.29 -4.39
N ASP A 71 12.94 -3.00 -4.10
CA ASP A 71 13.84 -2.10 -4.83
C ASP A 71 15.29 -2.27 -4.33
N ASP A 72 15.47 -2.51 -3.03
CA ASP A 72 16.76 -2.82 -2.39
C ASP A 72 16.53 -3.76 -1.19
N PRO A 73 17.14 -4.95 -1.13
CA PRO A 73 16.97 -5.86 0.01
C PRO A 73 17.61 -5.35 1.31
N GLY A 74 18.42 -4.29 1.27
CA GLY A 74 19.19 -3.78 2.39
C GLY A 74 20.42 -4.65 2.67
N SER A 75 21.52 -4.02 3.09
CA SER A 75 22.72 -4.72 3.57
C SER A 75 23.51 -3.84 4.54
N CYS A 76 24.26 -4.47 5.45
CA CYS A 76 25.23 -3.81 6.33
C CYS A 76 24.70 -2.58 7.11
N GLY A 77 23.52 -2.70 7.73
CA GLY A 77 22.92 -1.62 8.52
C GLY A 77 22.09 -0.60 7.72
N ASN A 78 21.98 -0.77 6.40
CA ASN A 78 21.07 0.00 5.57
C ASN A 78 19.66 -0.62 5.58
N LYS A 79 18.63 0.23 5.49
CA LYS A 79 17.22 -0.18 5.41
C LYS A 79 16.93 -0.95 4.13
N ALA A 80 15.98 -1.89 4.17
CA ALA A 80 15.43 -2.48 2.95
C ALA A 80 14.38 -1.53 2.34
N ARG A 81 14.39 -1.37 1.02
CA ARG A 81 13.47 -0.52 0.26
C ARG A 81 12.46 -1.41 -0.46
N ILE A 82 11.20 -1.31 -0.07
CA ILE A 82 10.09 -2.08 -0.61
C ILE A 82 9.14 -1.10 -1.28
N ARG A 83 8.75 -1.36 -2.52
CA ARG A 83 7.72 -0.61 -3.22
C ARG A 83 6.44 -1.42 -3.20
N ILE A 84 5.35 -0.77 -2.79
CA ILE A 84 4.00 -1.31 -2.92
C ILE A 84 3.22 -0.46 -3.91
N VAL A 85 2.50 -1.13 -4.81
CA VAL A 85 1.67 -0.48 -5.82
C VAL A 85 0.28 -1.08 -5.75
N ALA A 86 -0.68 -0.30 -5.27
CA ALA A 86 -2.09 -0.67 -5.30
C ALA A 86 -2.71 -0.13 -6.59
N ARG A 87 -3.21 -1.01 -7.46
CA ARG A 87 -3.81 -0.64 -8.76
C ARG A 87 -5.28 -1.03 -8.83
N SER A 88 -6.09 -0.22 -9.50
CA SER A 88 -7.45 -0.59 -9.86
C SER A 88 -7.45 -1.36 -11.19
N THR A 89 -8.08 -2.53 -11.24
CA THR A 89 -8.37 -3.30 -12.46
C THR A 89 -9.56 -2.73 -13.24
N ALA A 90 -10.43 -1.97 -12.55
CA ALA A 90 -11.46 -1.14 -13.20
C ALA A 90 -10.88 0.21 -13.62
N ALA A 91 -11.55 0.89 -14.55
CA ALA A 91 -11.16 2.22 -15.01
C ALA A 91 -10.89 3.16 -13.81
N PRO A 92 -9.67 3.74 -13.70
CA PRO A 92 -9.32 4.58 -12.57
C PRO A 92 -10.05 5.92 -12.67
N THR A 93 -10.79 6.28 -11.62
CA THR A 93 -11.35 7.62 -11.43
C THR A 93 -10.59 8.32 -10.31
N PRO A 94 -10.54 9.67 -10.28
CA PRO A 94 -9.91 10.42 -9.20
C PRO A 94 -10.42 10.01 -7.80
N ASP A 95 -11.73 9.79 -7.67
CA ASP A 95 -12.35 9.39 -6.40
C ASP A 95 -11.95 7.96 -6.00
N ARG A 96 -11.84 7.04 -6.95
CA ARG A 96 -11.40 5.66 -6.68
C ARG A 96 -9.92 5.62 -6.27
N LEU A 97 -9.07 6.39 -6.94
CA LEU A 97 -7.65 6.50 -6.58
C LEU A 97 -7.46 7.14 -5.20
N ARG A 98 -8.24 8.17 -4.88
CA ARG A 98 -8.23 8.78 -3.55
C ARG A 98 -8.66 7.79 -2.48
N CYS A 99 -9.76 7.08 -2.72
CA CYS A 99 -10.20 6.08 -1.75
C CYS A 99 -9.17 4.95 -1.57
N LEU A 100 -8.54 4.50 -2.66
CA LEU A 100 -7.47 3.51 -2.57
C LEU A 100 -6.27 4.03 -1.78
N ASP A 101 -5.90 5.30 -1.97
CA ASP A 101 -4.80 5.94 -1.23
C ASP A 101 -5.11 6.07 0.26
N ASP A 102 -6.34 6.45 0.60
CA ASP A 102 -6.82 6.54 1.98
C ASP A 102 -6.78 5.15 2.64
N VAL A 103 -7.29 4.11 1.98
CA VAL A 103 -7.26 2.74 2.51
C VAL A 103 -5.83 2.24 2.69
N VAL A 104 -4.96 2.43 1.69
CA VAL A 104 -3.55 2.02 1.78
C VAL A 104 -2.86 2.73 2.93
N THR A 105 -3.04 4.05 3.05
CA THR A 105 -2.31 4.87 4.03
C THR A 105 -2.84 4.70 5.45
N THR A 106 -4.16 4.71 5.63
CA THR A 106 -4.79 4.78 6.95
C THR A 106 -5.18 3.42 7.52
N VAL A 107 -5.39 2.41 6.68
CA VAL A 107 -5.83 1.08 7.11
C VAL A 107 -4.72 0.05 6.94
N PHE A 108 -4.24 -0.12 5.71
CA PHE A 108 -3.28 -1.18 5.38
C PHE A 108 -1.92 -0.91 6.02
N LEU A 109 -1.30 0.24 5.77
CA LEU A 109 0.01 0.55 6.32
C LEU A 109 0.02 0.67 7.85
N GLN A 110 -1.07 1.14 8.47
CA GLN A 110 -1.20 1.12 9.93
C GLN A 110 -1.21 -0.30 10.49
N HIS A 111 -1.86 -1.23 9.78
CA HIS A 111 -1.86 -2.64 10.17
C HIS A 111 -0.49 -3.30 9.97
N VAL A 112 0.25 -2.94 8.91
CA VAL A 112 1.64 -3.40 8.74
C VAL A 112 2.54 -2.82 9.85
N ALA A 113 2.30 -1.56 10.24
CA ALA A 113 3.09 -0.85 11.26
C ALA A 113 2.89 -1.38 12.68
N SER A 114 1.85 -2.19 12.94
CA SER A 114 1.71 -2.87 14.23
C SER A 114 2.67 -4.07 14.36
N ALA A 115 3.19 -4.59 13.25
CA ALA A 115 4.09 -5.73 13.21
C ALA A 115 5.54 -5.36 12.85
N PHE A 116 5.75 -4.31 12.04
CA PHE A 116 7.07 -3.93 11.54
C PHE A 116 7.36 -2.44 11.71
N ALA A 117 8.62 -2.11 12.00
CA ALA A 117 9.09 -0.74 12.04
C ALA A 117 9.65 -0.32 10.67
N PHE A 118 8.94 0.57 9.97
CA PHE A 118 9.35 1.12 8.69
C PHE A 118 9.01 2.61 8.62
N ASP A 119 9.66 3.31 7.70
CA ASP A 119 9.29 4.68 7.32
C ASP A 119 8.67 4.67 5.92
N VAL A 120 7.76 5.59 5.62
CA VAL A 120 7.24 5.76 4.26
C VAL A 120 8.05 6.88 3.61
N GLU A 121 8.69 6.59 2.48
CA GLU A 121 9.39 7.62 1.71
C GLU A 121 8.36 8.64 1.22
N ALA A 122 8.54 9.90 1.61
CA ALA A 122 7.73 10.97 1.06
C ALA A 122 7.94 10.97 -0.45
N ASN A 123 6.85 11.03 -1.24
CA ASN A 123 6.92 11.14 -2.69
C ASN A 123 7.94 12.22 -3.05
N ALA A 124 9.11 11.83 -3.54
CA ALA A 124 10.06 12.78 -4.07
C ALA A 124 9.34 13.49 -5.24
N PRO A 125 9.30 14.83 -5.30
CA PRO A 125 8.84 15.49 -6.51
C PRO A 125 9.70 14.95 -7.64
N ALA A 126 9.06 14.40 -8.68
CA ALA A 126 9.73 13.82 -9.84
C ALA A 126 10.89 14.73 -10.24
N SER A 127 12.11 14.23 -10.11
CA SER A 127 13.31 14.98 -10.41
C SER A 127 13.19 15.48 -11.85
N THR A 128 12.96 16.78 -12.03
CA THR A 128 12.97 17.40 -13.35
C THR A 128 14.35 17.13 -13.95
N PRO A 129 14.49 16.43 -15.09
CA PRO A 129 15.77 16.29 -15.74
C PRO A 129 16.24 17.69 -16.13
N ARG A 130 17.46 18.06 -15.72
CA ARG A 130 18.16 19.26 -16.20
C ARG A 130 18.86 18.96 -17.52
#